data_AF-A0A5N5DG94-F1
#
_entry.id   AF-A0A5N5DG94-F1
#
_cell.length_a   1.000
_cell.length_b   1.000
_cell.length_c   1.000
_cell.angle_alpha   90.00
_cell.angle_beta   90.00
_cell.angle_gamma   90.00
#
_symmetry.space_group_name_H-M   'P 1'
#
loop_
_entity.id
_entity.type
_entity.pdbx_description
1 polymer ?
#
loop_
_entity_poly.entity_id
_entity_poly.type
_entity_poly.pdbx_seq_one_letter_code
_entity_poly.pdbx_strand_id
1 'polypeptide(L)'
;MAEQGGKNGTEGWGHYLQYSLSVPVVNKAFAGRSARSFTDQGRFAAIEAALVPGDFVIIEFGHNDGGGEKLGTANYTDNGRPACPGQGDETCASFYNGTDVVVHTYNWYMLRAARSFLAKGASVVISTMTPTNPWETGSFSYTPPIFVGYAQNVAGVLEGEVAGRAAFVNHGRYEADVFRTLGKEVVDGFFLMDHTHTQPEGADVAAKAFVKGLKCGGSELSRLVVNATEEIPGECL
;
A
#
# COMPACT_ATOMS: atom_id res chain seq x y z
N MET A 1 -5.84 1.21 -0.95
CA MET A 1 -7.31 1.13 -0.64
C MET A 1 -7.95 -0.08 -1.33
N ALA A 2 -9.07 -0.59 -0.83
CA ALA A 2 -9.76 -1.76 -1.39
C ALA A 2 -11.21 -1.43 -1.79
N GLU A 3 -11.76 -2.18 -2.75
CA GLU A 3 -13.14 -2.04 -3.21
C GLU A 3 -14.14 -2.15 -2.04
N GLN A 4 -15.14 -1.26 -2.01
CA GLN A 4 -16.14 -1.12 -0.96
C GLN A 4 -15.57 -0.88 0.45
N GLY A 5 -14.32 -0.42 0.57
CA GLY A 5 -13.66 -0.21 1.87
C GLY A 5 -14.36 0.79 2.78
N GLY A 6 -14.89 1.88 2.20
CA GLY A 6 -15.66 2.91 2.91
C GLY A 6 -17.18 2.75 2.76
N LYS A 7 -17.66 1.67 2.11
CA LYS A 7 -19.06 1.47 1.67
C LYS A 7 -19.50 2.54 0.66
N ASN A 8 -20.79 2.58 0.32
CA ASN A 8 -21.45 3.63 -0.50
C ASN A 8 -20.68 4.04 -1.77
N GLY A 9 -20.33 3.07 -2.60
CA GLY A 9 -19.71 3.34 -3.90
C GLY A 9 -18.20 3.65 -3.86
N THR A 10 -17.55 3.57 -2.70
CA THR A 10 -16.09 3.72 -2.63
C THR A 10 -15.36 2.55 -3.29
N GLU A 11 -14.26 2.86 -3.98
CA GLU A 11 -13.46 1.89 -4.72
C GLU A 11 -11.98 1.95 -4.34
N GLY A 12 -11.27 0.87 -4.65
CA GLY A 12 -9.82 0.78 -4.46
C GLY A 12 -9.09 0.90 -5.80
N TRP A 13 -8.01 1.67 -5.82
CA TRP A 13 -7.19 1.94 -7.01
C TRP A 13 -6.72 0.68 -7.76
N GLY A 14 -6.52 -0.44 -7.05
CA GLY A 14 -6.17 -1.73 -7.66
C GLY A 14 -7.20 -2.26 -8.66
N HIS A 15 -8.46 -1.80 -8.60
CA HIS A 15 -9.49 -2.10 -9.60
C HIS A 15 -9.14 -1.54 -10.98
N TYR A 16 -8.52 -0.36 -11.03
CA TYR A 16 -8.24 0.38 -12.27
C TYR A 16 -6.93 -0.04 -12.94
N LEU A 17 -6.03 -0.73 -12.21
CA LEU A 17 -4.75 -1.18 -12.76
C LEU A 17 -4.89 -2.10 -13.98
N GLN A 18 -5.98 -2.85 -14.07
CA GLN A 18 -6.23 -3.76 -15.20
C GLN A 18 -6.31 -3.04 -16.55
N TYR A 19 -6.59 -1.73 -16.55
CA TYR A 19 -6.65 -0.91 -17.76
C TYR A 19 -5.27 -0.36 -18.18
N SER A 20 -4.28 -0.47 -17.30
CA SER A 20 -2.96 0.16 -17.46
C SER A 20 -1.82 -0.85 -17.67
N LEU A 21 -2.11 -2.15 -17.62
CA LEU A 21 -1.13 -3.23 -17.77
C LEU A 21 -1.52 -4.19 -18.88
N SER A 22 -0.52 -4.69 -19.63
CA SER A 22 -0.70 -5.69 -20.69
C SER A 22 -0.82 -7.13 -20.18
N VAL A 23 -0.80 -7.31 -18.85
CA VAL A 23 -0.90 -8.60 -18.17
C VAL A 23 -2.14 -8.64 -17.27
N PRO A 24 -2.71 -9.83 -16.99
CA PRO A 24 -3.85 -9.95 -16.09
C PRO A 24 -3.55 -9.39 -14.70
N VAL A 25 -4.50 -8.65 -14.14
CA VAL A 25 -4.42 -8.11 -12.77
C VAL A 25 -5.39 -8.86 -11.87
N VAL A 26 -4.89 -9.39 -10.76
CA VAL A 26 -5.70 -10.06 -9.74
C VAL A 26 -5.67 -9.24 -8.46
N ASN A 27 -6.72 -8.45 -8.21
CA ASN A 27 -6.81 -7.65 -7.00
C ASN A 27 -7.10 -8.52 -5.77
N LYS A 28 -6.12 -8.63 -4.86
CA LYS A 28 -6.22 -9.36 -3.58
C LYS A 28 -6.27 -8.42 -2.37
N ALA A 29 -6.53 -7.13 -2.56
CA ALA A 29 -6.70 -6.18 -1.46
C ALA A 29 -8.01 -6.45 -0.71
N PHE A 30 -7.97 -6.34 0.61
CA PHE A 30 -9.15 -6.48 1.47
C PHE A 30 -9.29 -5.28 2.40
N ALA A 31 -10.49 -4.72 2.48
CA ALA A 31 -10.79 -3.57 3.31
C ALA A 31 -10.44 -3.81 4.80
N GLY A 32 -9.91 -2.79 5.46
CA GLY A 32 -9.58 -2.83 6.89
C GLY A 32 -8.42 -3.75 7.27
N ARG A 33 -7.59 -4.18 6.31
CA ARG A 33 -6.39 -4.97 6.61
C ARG A 33 -5.16 -4.07 6.77
N SER A 34 -4.28 -4.54 7.64
CA SER A 34 -2.92 -4.08 7.91
C SER A 34 -1.94 -5.19 7.52
N ALA A 35 -0.63 -4.91 7.49
CA ALA A 35 0.39 -5.94 7.23
C ALA A 35 0.28 -7.12 8.21
N ARG A 36 0.02 -6.83 9.49
CA ARG A 36 -0.27 -7.83 10.54
C ARG A 36 -1.51 -8.66 10.20
N SER A 37 -2.68 -8.02 10.14
CA SER A 37 -3.95 -8.74 9.99
C SER A 37 -4.07 -9.48 8.66
N PHE A 38 -3.40 -9.00 7.61
CA PHE A 38 -3.31 -9.71 6.33
C PHE A 38 -2.46 -10.97 6.43
N THR A 39 -1.36 -10.92 7.20
CA THR A 39 -0.53 -12.08 7.54
C THR A 39 -1.30 -13.08 8.40
N ASP A 40 -1.89 -12.64 9.51
CA ASP A 40 -2.59 -13.49 10.48
C ASP A 40 -3.78 -14.22 9.85
N GLN A 41 -4.43 -13.61 8.86
CA GLN A 41 -5.54 -14.21 8.10
C GLN A 41 -5.08 -15.11 6.94
N GLY A 42 -3.78 -15.41 6.83
CA GLY A 42 -3.23 -16.32 5.81
C GLY A 42 -3.30 -15.77 4.38
N ARG A 43 -3.52 -14.46 4.20
CA ARG A 43 -3.76 -13.89 2.86
C ARG A 43 -2.49 -13.79 2.04
N PHE A 44 -1.36 -13.45 2.66
CA PHE A 44 -0.06 -13.56 1.99
C PHE A 44 0.26 -15.01 1.60
N ALA A 45 -0.02 -15.98 2.48
CA ALA A 45 0.19 -17.40 2.16
C ALA A 45 -0.68 -17.87 0.99
N ALA A 46 -1.91 -17.39 0.89
CA ALA A 46 -2.79 -17.68 -0.25
C ALA A 46 -2.28 -17.09 -1.57
N ILE A 47 -1.65 -15.91 -1.54
CA ILE A 47 -0.95 -15.33 -2.71
C ILE A 47 0.24 -16.21 -3.05
N GLU A 48 1.13 -16.50 -2.09
CA GLU A 48 2.33 -17.32 -2.27
C GLU A 48 2.02 -18.68 -2.92
N ALA A 49 0.94 -19.33 -2.48
CA ALA A 49 0.53 -20.63 -3.00
C ALA A 49 0.05 -20.58 -4.47
N ALA A 50 -0.41 -19.43 -4.94
CA ALA A 50 -0.91 -19.23 -6.30
C ALA A 50 0.16 -18.72 -7.29
N LEU A 51 1.30 -18.21 -6.78
CA LEU A 51 2.34 -17.62 -7.62
C LEU A 51 3.07 -18.67 -8.47
N VAL A 52 3.40 -18.26 -9.69
CA VAL A 52 4.37 -18.94 -10.56
C VAL A 52 5.57 -18.02 -10.86
N PRO A 53 6.73 -18.57 -11.25
CA PRO A 53 7.88 -17.76 -11.62
C PRO A 53 7.53 -16.76 -12.74
N GLY A 54 7.96 -15.51 -12.60
CA GLY A 54 7.66 -14.42 -13.54
C GLY A 54 6.43 -13.58 -13.18
N ASP A 55 5.66 -13.97 -12.17
CA ASP A 55 4.57 -13.14 -11.64
C ASP A 55 5.11 -11.87 -10.95
N PHE A 56 4.25 -10.85 -10.84
CA PHE A 56 4.53 -9.62 -10.09
C PHE A 56 3.59 -9.50 -8.90
N VAL A 57 4.11 -9.08 -7.75
CA VAL A 57 3.31 -8.79 -6.56
C VAL A 57 3.52 -7.35 -6.12
N ILE A 58 2.45 -6.55 -6.17
CA ILE A 58 2.42 -5.20 -5.61
C ILE A 58 1.93 -5.29 -4.16
N ILE A 59 2.67 -4.71 -3.22
CA ILE A 59 2.33 -4.72 -1.79
C ILE A 59 2.21 -3.28 -1.29
N GLU A 60 1.04 -2.93 -0.74
CA GLU A 60 0.75 -1.60 -0.20
C GLU A 60 -0.05 -1.69 1.11
N PHE A 61 0.52 -1.19 2.21
CA PHE A 61 -0.11 -1.12 3.53
C PHE A 61 0.32 0.16 4.26
N GLY A 62 -0.38 0.51 5.35
CA GLY A 62 -0.07 1.66 6.20
C GLY A 62 -1.31 2.27 6.87
N HIS A 63 -2.44 2.37 6.15
CA HIS A 63 -3.68 3.01 6.66
C HIS A 63 -4.23 2.38 7.95
N ASN A 64 -4.07 1.06 8.12
CA ASN A 64 -4.62 0.32 9.26
C ASN A 64 -3.54 -0.16 10.23
N ASP A 65 -2.28 0.21 10.03
CA ASP A 65 -1.12 -0.36 10.73
C ASP A 65 -0.77 0.41 12.02
N GLY A 66 -1.38 1.58 12.24
CA GLY A 66 -1.14 2.45 13.39
C GLY A 66 -1.72 1.94 14.72
N GLY A 67 -1.29 2.58 15.83
CA GLY A 67 -1.72 2.27 17.20
C GLY A 67 -0.83 1.27 17.94
N GLY A 68 0.31 0.89 17.36
CA GLY A 68 1.24 -0.08 17.90
C GLY A 68 1.82 0.30 19.26
N GLU A 69 1.99 1.59 19.51
CA GLU A 69 2.51 2.16 20.76
C GLU A 69 1.61 1.88 21.97
N LYS A 70 0.36 1.47 21.73
CA LYS A 70 -0.63 1.16 22.78
C LYS A 70 -0.75 -0.35 23.04
N LEU A 71 -0.13 -1.20 22.24
CA LEU A 71 -0.19 -2.66 22.41
C LEU A 71 0.29 -3.07 23.81
N GLY A 72 -0.45 -3.97 24.45
CA GLY A 72 -0.12 -4.46 25.80
C GLY A 72 -0.37 -3.47 26.93
N THR A 73 -0.85 -2.25 26.66
CA THR A 73 -1.19 -1.27 27.71
C THR A 73 -2.57 -1.54 28.30
N ALA A 74 -2.74 -1.25 29.59
CA ALA A 74 -3.95 -1.60 30.34
C ALA A 74 -5.27 -1.00 29.80
N ASN A 75 -5.20 0.13 29.07
CA ASN A 75 -6.35 0.85 28.54
C ASN A 75 -6.50 0.72 27.02
N TYR A 76 -5.87 -0.28 26.42
CA TYR A 76 -5.93 -0.51 24.98
C TYR A 76 -6.60 -1.85 24.66
N THR A 77 -7.61 -1.82 23.81
CA THR A 77 -8.21 -3.01 23.21
C THR A 77 -7.62 -3.19 21.82
N ASP A 78 -6.80 -4.22 21.65
CA ASP A 78 -6.23 -4.57 20.36
C ASP A 78 -7.35 -4.94 19.38
N ASN A 79 -7.41 -4.23 18.26
CA ASN A 79 -8.36 -4.53 17.19
C ASN A 79 -7.80 -5.52 16.15
N GLY A 80 -6.59 -6.05 16.39
CA GLY A 80 -5.90 -7.05 15.58
C GLY A 80 -5.12 -6.49 14.40
N ARG A 81 -5.04 -5.16 14.24
CA ARG A 81 -4.43 -4.49 13.08
C ARG A 81 -3.08 -3.82 13.36
N PRO A 82 -2.86 -3.12 14.48
CA PRO A 82 -1.62 -2.40 14.70
C PRO A 82 -0.40 -3.30 14.59
N ALA A 83 0.64 -2.79 13.95
CA ALA A 83 1.96 -3.38 13.97
C ALA A 83 2.76 -2.84 15.17
N CYS A 84 3.71 -3.62 15.69
CA CYS A 84 4.60 -3.16 16.75
C CYS A 84 5.49 -2.02 16.23
N PRO A 85 5.76 -0.95 17.01
CA PRO A 85 6.68 0.09 16.60
C PRO A 85 8.10 -0.45 16.42
N GLY A 86 8.79 -0.01 15.36
CA GLY A 86 10.12 -0.50 15.01
C GLY A 86 10.23 -0.81 13.53
N GLN A 87 11.47 -1.03 13.07
CA GLN A 87 11.79 -1.38 11.68
C GLN A 87 12.58 -2.68 11.57
N GLY A 88 12.93 -3.31 12.70
CA GLY A 88 13.62 -4.59 12.76
C GLY A 88 12.70 -5.69 13.29
N ASP A 89 13.27 -6.54 14.13
CA ASP A 89 12.61 -7.73 14.70
C ASP A 89 11.94 -7.44 16.06
N GLU A 90 11.66 -6.18 16.38
CA GLU A 90 10.95 -5.83 17.61
C GLU A 90 9.58 -6.52 17.68
N THR A 91 9.19 -6.87 18.91
CA THR A 91 7.91 -7.51 19.18
C THR A 91 7.19 -6.84 20.33
N CYS A 92 5.87 -6.77 20.21
CA CYS A 92 4.97 -6.29 21.25
C CYS A 92 4.10 -7.46 21.71
N ALA A 93 3.91 -7.62 23.02
CA ALA A 93 2.90 -8.52 23.55
C ALA A 93 1.53 -7.84 23.53
N SER A 94 0.48 -8.59 23.19
CA SER A 94 -0.90 -8.11 23.19
C SER A 94 -1.87 -9.25 23.52
N PHE A 95 -3.12 -8.92 23.82
CA PHE A 95 -4.21 -9.88 23.99
C PHE A 95 -5.27 -9.61 22.94
N TYR A 96 -5.54 -10.59 22.08
CA TYR A 96 -6.46 -10.45 20.96
C TYR A 96 -7.31 -11.71 20.80
N ASN A 97 -8.64 -11.53 20.64
CA ASN A 97 -9.61 -12.62 20.49
C ASN A 97 -9.45 -13.75 21.53
N GLY A 98 -9.24 -13.39 22.80
CA GLY A 98 -9.18 -14.35 23.90
C GLY A 98 -7.83 -15.06 24.05
N THR A 99 -6.79 -14.66 23.31
CA THR A 99 -5.47 -15.30 23.34
C THR A 99 -4.35 -14.25 23.42
N ASP A 100 -3.28 -14.57 24.14
CA ASP A 100 -2.03 -13.80 24.09
C ASP A 100 -1.38 -13.95 22.72
N VAL A 101 -0.98 -12.82 22.13
CA VAL A 101 -0.37 -12.77 20.79
C VAL A 101 0.94 -11.99 20.83
N VAL A 102 1.88 -12.42 19.99
CA VAL A 102 3.12 -11.69 19.69
C VAL A 102 2.91 -10.91 18.40
N VAL A 103 3.11 -9.60 18.48
CA VAL A 103 2.92 -8.69 17.36
C VAL A 103 4.28 -8.21 16.86
N HIS A 104 4.58 -8.44 15.59
CA HIS A 104 5.81 -7.98 14.95
C HIS A 104 5.68 -6.56 14.36
N THR A 105 6.81 -6.00 13.91
CA THR A 105 6.86 -4.73 13.20
C THR A 105 6.24 -4.80 11.81
N TYR A 106 5.88 -3.63 11.25
CA TYR A 106 5.43 -3.51 9.86
C TYR A 106 6.48 -4.10 8.89
N ASN A 107 7.75 -3.73 9.08
CA ASN A 107 8.84 -4.18 8.22
C ASN A 107 9.00 -5.69 8.26
N TRP A 108 8.88 -6.30 9.45
CA TRP A 108 8.94 -7.75 9.59
C TRP A 108 7.89 -8.47 8.75
N TYR A 109 6.62 -8.03 8.83
CA TYR A 109 5.54 -8.64 8.03
C TYR A 109 5.77 -8.46 6.53
N MET A 110 6.13 -7.25 6.11
CA MET A 110 6.33 -6.91 4.71
C MET A 110 7.53 -7.66 4.11
N LEU A 111 8.67 -7.69 4.80
CA LEU A 111 9.87 -8.42 4.37
C LEU A 111 9.63 -9.91 4.31
N ARG A 112 8.94 -10.49 5.30
CA ARG A 112 8.62 -11.92 5.30
C ARG A 112 7.78 -12.31 4.09
N ALA A 113 6.72 -11.55 3.78
CA ALA A 113 5.89 -11.81 2.62
C ALA A 113 6.64 -11.60 1.30
N ALA A 114 7.34 -10.48 1.14
CA ALA A 114 8.08 -10.17 -0.08
C ALA A 114 9.17 -11.22 -0.38
N ARG A 115 9.93 -11.64 0.64
CA ARG A 115 10.94 -12.69 0.48
C ARG A 115 10.33 -14.03 0.10
N SER A 116 9.15 -14.39 0.61
CA SER A 116 8.48 -15.64 0.20
C SER A 116 8.03 -15.61 -1.26
N PHE A 117 7.55 -14.47 -1.75
CA PHE A 117 7.22 -14.28 -3.17
C PHE A 117 8.46 -14.32 -4.07
N LEU A 118 9.54 -13.65 -3.68
CA LEU A 118 10.82 -13.69 -4.38
C LEU A 118 11.39 -15.11 -4.48
N ALA A 119 11.22 -15.92 -3.43
CA ALA A 119 11.63 -17.33 -3.40
C ALA A 119 10.80 -18.21 -4.34
N LYS A 120 9.56 -17.81 -4.67
CA LYS A 120 8.72 -18.45 -5.71
C LYS A 120 9.08 -18.00 -7.13
N GLY A 121 10.04 -17.10 -7.28
CA GLY A 121 10.46 -16.57 -8.58
C GLY A 121 9.58 -15.42 -9.09
N ALA A 122 8.73 -14.84 -8.24
CA ALA A 122 8.03 -13.60 -8.56
C ALA A 122 8.96 -12.39 -8.37
N SER A 123 8.59 -11.25 -8.95
CA SER A 123 9.15 -9.93 -8.67
C SER A 123 8.18 -9.16 -7.76
N VAL A 124 8.70 -8.29 -6.89
CA VAL A 124 7.90 -7.54 -5.91
C VAL A 124 8.02 -6.03 -6.14
N VAL A 125 6.90 -5.32 -5.96
CA VAL A 125 6.84 -3.87 -5.97
C VAL A 125 6.30 -3.41 -4.62
N ILE A 126 7.14 -2.75 -3.83
CA ILE A 126 6.73 -2.15 -2.57
C ILE A 126 6.22 -0.75 -2.85
N SER A 127 4.95 -0.50 -2.49
CA SER A 127 4.26 0.76 -2.69
C SER A 127 4.01 1.44 -1.35
N THR A 128 4.23 2.76 -1.29
CA THR A 128 3.83 3.56 -0.12
C THR A 128 2.31 3.70 -0.08
N MET A 129 1.73 3.80 1.12
CA MET A 129 0.29 4.06 1.25
C MET A 129 -0.12 5.37 0.55
N THR A 130 -1.33 5.37 -0.02
CA THR A 130 -2.01 6.56 -0.55
C THR A 130 -2.21 7.62 0.55
N PRO A 131 -2.27 8.93 0.23
CA PRO A 131 -2.63 9.96 1.20
C PRO A 131 -4.10 9.85 1.61
N THR A 132 -4.44 10.33 2.80
CA THR A 132 -5.80 10.82 3.10
C THR A 132 -6.03 12.16 2.40
N ASN A 133 -7.25 12.69 2.40
CA ASN A 133 -7.58 13.96 1.74
C ASN A 133 -6.62 15.10 2.19
N PRO A 134 -5.68 15.56 1.33
CA PRO A 134 -4.71 16.58 1.71
C PRO A 134 -5.29 17.99 1.71
N TRP A 135 -6.55 18.16 1.29
CA TRP A 135 -7.27 19.43 1.27
C TRP A 135 -8.31 19.56 2.40
N GLU A 136 -8.40 18.57 3.29
CA GLU A 136 -9.41 18.47 4.37
C GLU A 136 -9.51 19.75 5.23
N THR A 137 -8.38 20.42 5.48
CA THR A 137 -8.31 21.64 6.30
C THR A 137 -8.62 22.94 5.55
N GLY A 138 -8.88 22.86 4.24
CA GLY A 138 -9.08 24.01 3.37
C GLY A 138 -7.84 24.49 2.61
N SER A 139 -6.64 24.04 3.02
CA SER A 139 -5.38 24.29 2.30
C SER A 139 -4.66 22.97 2.05
N PHE A 140 -3.89 22.90 0.95
CA PHE A 140 -3.14 21.70 0.62
C PHE A 140 -2.05 21.45 1.66
N SER A 141 -2.08 20.28 2.29
CA SER A 141 -1.05 19.80 3.19
C SER A 141 -0.87 18.29 3.02
N TYR A 142 0.35 17.88 2.66
CA TYR A 142 0.74 16.47 2.62
C TYR A 142 2.01 16.27 3.42
N THR A 143 1.90 15.52 4.51
CA THR A 143 3.04 15.03 5.29
C THR A 143 3.00 13.50 5.27
N PRO A 144 4.05 12.82 4.78
CA PRO A 144 4.05 11.38 4.70
C PRO A 144 3.99 10.77 6.12
N PRO A 145 3.02 9.87 6.41
CA PRO A 145 2.99 9.17 7.69
C PRO A 145 4.17 8.21 7.83
N ILE A 146 4.45 7.76 9.06
CA ILE A 146 5.62 6.93 9.38
C ILE A 146 5.75 5.66 8.50
N PHE A 147 4.61 5.07 8.10
CA PHE A 147 4.58 3.88 7.25
C PHE A 147 5.11 4.11 5.83
N VAL A 148 5.15 5.35 5.34
CA VAL A 148 5.83 5.69 4.08
C VAL A 148 7.33 5.45 4.21
N GLY A 149 7.94 5.91 5.31
CA GLY A 149 9.35 5.67 5.59
C GLY A 149 9.66 4.18 5.82
N TYR A 150 8.74 3.45 6.45
CA TYR A 150 8.87 2.02 6.66
C TYR A 150 8.80 1.23 5.35
N ALA A 151 7.85 1.55 4.46
CA ALA A 151 7.78 0.96 3.12
C ALA A 151 9.04 1.24 2.30
N GLN A 152 9.60 2.46 2.38
CA GLN A 152 10.87 2.82 1.75
C GLN A 152 12.04 2.00 2.31
N ASN A 153 12.09 1.79 3.63
CA ASN A 153 13.10 0.93 4.25
C ASN A 153 12.99 -0.53 3.78
N VAL A 154 11.78 -1.09 3.76
CA VAL A 154 11.52 -2.45 3.24
C VAL A 154 12.02 -2.59 1.81
N ALA A 155 11.71 -1.62 0.94
CA ALA A 155 12.15 -1.66 -0.45
C ALA A 155 13.68 -1.62 -0.56
N GLY A 156 14.35 -0.74 0.19
CA GLY A 156 15.82 -0.64 0.19
C GLY A 156 16.51 -1.91 0.69
N VAL A 157 15.93 -2.61 1.66
CA VAL A 157 16.43 -3.93 2.11
C VAL A 157 16.30 -4.96 0.97
N LEU A 158 15.15 -5.04 0.32
CA LEU A 158 14.89 -6.02 -0.75
C LEU A 158 15.75 -5.76 -2.00
N GLU A 159 15.95 -4.49 -2.38
CA GLU A 159 16.83 -4.12 -3.50
C GLU A 159 18.27 -4.58 -3.27
N GLY A 160 18.75 -4.55 -2.01
CA GLY A 160 20.06 -5.09 -1.64
C GLY A 160 20.15 -6.63 -1.65
N GLU A 161 19.01 -7.32 -1.60
CA GLU A 161 18.94 -8.79 -1.57
C GLU A 161 18.78 -9.41 -2.97
N VAL A 162 18.05 -8.73 -3.87
CA VAL A 162 17.68 -9.27 -5.18
C VAL A 162 17.84 -8.24 -6.29
N ALA A 163 18.85 -8.42 -7.14
CA ALA A 163 19.06 -7.55 -8.29
C ALA A 163 17.87 -7.59 -9.27
N GLY A 164 17.23 -6.43 -9.47
CA GLY A 164 16.22 -6.19 -10.51
C GLY A 164 14.82 -6.78 -10.24
N ARG A 165 14.63 -7.55 -9.16
CA ARG A 165 13.34 -8.21 -8.83
C ARG A 165 12.57 -7.56 -7.68
N ALA A 166 13.14 -6.55 -7.03
CA ALA A 166 12.44 -5.68 -6.10
C ALA A 166 12.43 -4.26 -6.67
N ALA A 167 11.28 -3.60 -6.56
CA ALA A 167 11.12 -2.20 -6.95
C ALA A 167 10.34 -1.42 -5.90
N PHE A 168 10.51 -0.10 -5.92
CA PHE A 168 9.83 0.84 -5.05
C PHE A 168 8.96 1.81 -5.86
N VAL A 169 7.75 2.09 -5.38
CA VAL A 169 6.90 3.16 -5.89
C VAL A 169 6.45 4.05 -4.73
N ASN A 170 6.84 5.32 -4.77
CA ASN A 170 6.36 6.33 -3.81
C ASN A 170 4.96 6.82 -4.18
N HIS A 171 4.00 5.90 -4.23
CA HIS A 171 2.63 6.11 -4.69
C HIS A 171 1.96 7.29 -3.98
N GLY A 172 2.08 7.34 -2.65
CA GLY A 172 1.49 8.42 -1.85
C GLY A 172 1.97 9.82 -2.25
N ARG A 173 3.25 9.95 -2.65
CA ARG A 173 3.80 11.24 -3.10
C ARG A 173 3.31 11.62 -4.51
N TYR A 174 3.34 10.67 -5.45
CA TYR A 174 2.82 10.90 -6.81
C TYR A 174 1.34 11.32 -6.76
N GLU A 175 0.53 10.65 -5.94
CA GLU A 175 -0.89 10.95 -5.79
C GLU A 175 -1.11 12.31 -5.14
N ALA A 176 -0.35 12.65 -4.08
CA ALA A 176 -0.41 13.96 -3.45
C ALA A 176 -0.07 15.10 -4.41
N ASP A 177 0.92 14.92 -5.30
CA ASP A 177 1.27 15.91 -6.31
C ASP A 177 0.14 16.12 -7.32
N VAL A 178 -0.52 15.04 -7.77
CA VAL A 178 -1.71 15.16 -8.63
C VAL A 178 -2.85 15.87 -7.90
N PHE A 179 -3.15 15.50 -6.65
CA PHE A 179 -4.18 16.17 -5.83
C PHE A 179 -3.90 17.67 -5.65
N ARG A 180 -2.64 18.07 -5.54
CA ARG A 180 -2.28 19.50 -5.51
C ARG A 180 -2.70 20.23 -6.78
N THR A 181 -2.52 19.60 -7.94
CA THR A 181 -2.87 20.21 -9.24
C THR A 181 -4.37 20.27 -9.50
N LEU A 182 -5.12 19.26 -9.04
CA LEU A 182 -6.57 19.18 -9.21
C LEU A 182 -7.34 20.19 -8.35
N GLY A 183 -6.75 20.60 -7.22
CA GLY A 183 -7.35 21.59 -6.32
C GLY A 183 -8.44 21.02 -5.41
N LYS A 184 -8.79 21.81 -4.39
CA LYS A 184 -9.67 21.40 -3.28
C LYS A 184 -11.02 20.84 -3.73
N GLU A 185 -11.75 21.55 -4.60
CA GLU A 185 -13.12 21.18 -4.98
C GLU A 185 -13.17 19.79 -5.63
N VAL A 186 -12.24 19.51 -6.54
CA VAL A 186 -12.14 18.21 -7.21
C VAL A 186 -11.75 17.12 -6.22
N VAL A 187 -10.73 17.37 -5.39
CA VAL A 187 -10.21 16.36 -4.46
C VAL A 187 -11.22 16.04 -3.36
N ASP A 188 -11.92 17.03 -2.80
CA ASP A 188 -13.00 16.77 -1.84
C ASP A 188 -14.12 15.93 -2.45
N GLY A 189 -14.39 16.10 -3.75
CA GLY A 189 -15.31 15.25 -4.49
C GLY A 189 -14.91 13.77 -4.53
N PHE A 190 -13.63 13.46 -4.33
CA PHE A 190 -13.16 12.08 -4.20
C PHE A 190 -13.42 11.49 -2.83
N PHE A 191 -13.62 12.29 -1.79
CA PHE A 191 -13.68 11.87 -0.38
C PHE A 191 -15.05 12.16 0.25
N LEU A 192 -16.13 11.72 -0.41
CA LEU A 192 -17.51 12.02 0.01
C LEU A 192 -17.97 11.35 1.31
N MET A 193 -17.35 10.21 1.66
CA MET A 193 -17.77 9.41 2.82
C MET A 193 -16.95 9.73 4.06
N ASP A 194 -15.63 9.83 3.88
CA ASP A 194 -14.66 10.20 4.88
C ASP A 194 -13.37 10.65 4.16
N HIS A 195 -12.38 11.09 4.93
CA HIS A 195 -11.12 11.58 4.39
C HIS A 195 -10.14 10.49 3.89
N THR A 196 -10.51 9.21 3.92
CA THR A 196 -9.64 8.09 3.52
C THR A 196 -10.13 7.40 2.26
N HIS A 197 -11.42 7.10 2.15
CA HIS A 197 -11.96 6.25 1.09
C HIS A 197 -12.38 7.03 -0.15
N THR A 198 -11.77 6.70 -1.29
CA THR A 198 -12.05 7.37 -2.57
C THR A 198 -13.31 6.87 -3.27
N GLN A 199 -14.02 7.81 -3.91
CA GLN A 199 -14.95 7.55 -5.00
C GLN A 199 -14.21 7.00 -6.24
N PRO A 200 -14.93 6.39 -7.21
CA PRO A 200 -14.35 5.82 -8.43
C PRO A 200 -13.33 6.73 -9.13
N GLU A 201 -13.63 8.02 -9.28
CA GLU A 201 -12.76 9.00 -9.94
C GLU A 201 -11.44 9.22 -9.18
N GLY A 202 -11.49 9.25 -7.84
CA GLY A 202 -10.30 9.34 -7.01
C GLY A 202 -9.46 8.06 -7.05
N ALA A 203 -10.12 6.90 -7.10
CA ALA A 203 -9.45 5.61 -7.23
C ALA A 203 -8.73 5.46 -8.58
N ASP A 204 -9.30 5.98 -9.66
CA ASP A 204 -8.66 6.05 -10.98
C ASP A 204 -7.45 7.02 -10.97
N VAL A 205 -7.56 8.18 -10.32
CA VAL A 205 -6.44 9.12 -10.13
C VAL A 205 -5.29 8.46 -9.37
N ALA A 206 -5.58 7.76 -8.28
CA ALA A 206 -4.57 7.00 -7.54
C ALA A 206 -3.91 5.95 -8.43
N ALA A 207 -4.69 5.16 -9.18
CA ALA A 207 -4.12 4.15 -10.08
C ALA A 207 -3.18 4.77 -11.14
N LYS A 208 -3.56 5.92 -11.72
CA LYS A 208 -2.68 6.67 -12.64
C LYS A 208 -1.41 7.16 -11.96
N ALA A 209 -1.50 7.68 -10.74
CA ALA A 209 -0.35 8.10 -9.96
C ALA A 209 0.62 6.94 -9.66
N PHE A 210 0.11 5.76 -9.31
CA PHE A 210 0.93 4.55 -9.19
C PHE A 210 1.64 4.20 -10.50
N VAL A 211 0.91 4.19 -11.62
CA VAL A 211 1.49 3.86 -12.93
C VAL A 211 2.54 4.90 -13.34
N LYS A 212 2.36 6.18 -13.01
CA LYS A 212 3.40 7.21 -13.19
C LYS A 212 4.66 6.86 -12.44
N GLY A 213 4.54 6.56 -11.14
CA GLY A 213 5.68 6.18 -10.31
C GLY A 213 6.36 4.91 -10.80
N LEU A 214 5.60 3.94 -11.28
CA LEU A 214 6.13 2.71 -11.87
C LEU A 214 6.97 2.99 -13.12
N LYS A 215 6.47 3.83 -14.05
CA LYS A 215 7.20 4.24 -15.26
C LYS A 215 8.47 5.04 -14.94
N CYS A 216 8.40 5.97 -13.98
CA CYS A 216 9.55 6.77 -13.56
C CYS A 216 10.62 5.95 -12.84
N GLY A 217 10.23 4.93 -12.07
CA GLY A 217 11.14 4.07 -11.30
C GLY A 217 11.82 2.95 -12.11
N GLY A 218 11.42 2.72 -13.37
CA GLY A 218 12.10 1.79 -14.27
C GLY A 218 12.02 0.29 -13.90
N SER A 219 11.05 -0.12 -13.08
CA SER A 219 10.86 -1.52 -12.69
C SER A 219 10.61 -2.45 -13.89
N GLU A 220 10.80 -3.76 -13.74
CA GLU A 220 10.43 -4.74 -14.79
C GLU A 220 8.95 -4.64 -15.18
N LEU A 221 8.06 -4.43 -14.20
CA LEU A 221 6.62 -4.25 -14.44
C LEU A 221 6.32 -3.00 -15.28
N SER A 222 7.16 -1.97 -15.24
CA SER A 222 6.98 -0.74 -16.03
C SER A 222 6.99 -0.98 -17.55
N ARG A 223 7.65 -2.06 -18.00
CA ARG A 223 7.70 -2.49 -19.41
C ARG A 223 6.37 -3.05 -19.89
N LEU A 224 5.50 -3.45 -18.97
CA LEU A 224 4.17 -3.99 -19.23
C LEU A 224 3.07 -2.92 -19.15
N VAL A 225 3.41 -1.67 -18.82
CA VAL A 225 2.45 -0.57 -18.83
C VAL A 225 2.13 -0.16 -20.27
N VAL A 226 0.84 -0.11 -20.59
CA VAL A 226 0.33 0.17 -21.96
C VAL A 226 0.20 1.66 -22.27
N ASN A 227 0.12 2.53 -21.27
CA ASN A 227 0.05 3.98 -21.44
C ASN A 227 1.44 4.60 -21.65
N ALA A 228 1.52 5.67 -22.47
CA ALA A 228 2.73 6.46 -22.57
C ALA A 228 2.90 7.32 -21.30
N THR A 229 4.14 7.49 -20.83
CA THR A 229 4.42 8.27 -19.61
C THR A 229 3.96 9.73 -19.71
N GLU A 230 3.92 10.28 -20.92
CA GLU A 230 3.41 11.63 -21.23
C GLU A 230 1.89 11.75 -21.09
N GLU A 231 1.17 10.63 -21.21
CA GLU A 231 -0.30 10.58 -21.06
C GLU A 231 -0.72 10.42 -19.59
N ILE A 232 0.25 10.17 -18.69
CA ILE A 232 -0.02 9.98 -17.26
C ILE A 232 0.31 11.28 -16.50
N PRO A 233 -0.67 11.87 -15.78
CA PRO A 233 -0.47 13.13 -15.05
C PRO A 233 0.70 13.11 -14.07
N GLY A 234 1.31 14.28 -13.87
CA GLY A 234 2.41 14.50 -12.93
C GLY A 234 3.80 14.39 -13.56
N GLU A 235 4.83 14.77 -12.78
CA GLU A 235 6.24 14.68 -13.15
C GLU A 235 6.92 13.52 -12.42
N CYS A 236 8.06 13.04 -12.92
CA CYS A 236 8.87 12.08 -12.16
C CYS A 236 9.49 12.76 -10.93
N LEU A 237 9.51 12.04 -9.81
CA LEU A 237 10.14 12.47 -8.55
C LEU A 237 11.66 12.33 -8.59
#